data_AF-A0A5N5TKL3-F1
#
_entry.id   AF-A0A5N5TKL3-F1
#
_cell.length_a   1.000
_cell.length_b   1.000
_cell.length_c   1.000
_cell.angle_alpha   90.00
_cell.angle_beta   90.00
_cell.angle_gamma   90.00
#
_symmetry.space_group_name_H-M   'P 1'
#
loop_
_entity.id
_entity.type
_entity.pdbx_description
1 polymer ?
#
loop_
_entity_poly.entity_id
_entity_poly.type
_entity_poly.pdbx_seq_one_letter_code
_entity_poly.pdbx_strand_id
1 'polypeptide(L)'
;MYIEVCKHCVPAREYVRTIDVTEKTSTFKHTTGRRCYRCGEPLVDTIVHFGERGKLRWPLNWQGACQAAKACDTILCLGSSLKVLRKYTWLWQTHRPLKRRPNLFIVNLQWTPKDKDATLKINGKCDDVMKLVMNKLGLEVPHYKKVDDPIFQISTPLHIDEISTITRPPIEPPNYSPDQMVPLSEDIDKMNSLLNNYRSV
;
A
#
# COMPACT_ATOMS: atom_id res chain seq x y z
N MET A 1 -7.98 -1.78 -3.37
CA MET A 1 -9.45 -1.63 -3.34
C MET A 1 -9.90 -0.29 -2.80
N TYR A 2 -9.17 0.41 -1.93
CA TYR A 2 -9.70 1.61 -1.24
C TYR A 2 -9.16 2.95 -1.76
N ILE A 3 -8.47 2.96 -2.90
CA ILE A 3 -7.95 4.19 -3.49
C ILE A 3 -8.44 4.25 -4.93
N GLU A 4 -9.02 5.38 -5.30
CA GLU A 4 -9.32 5.75 -6.67
C GLU A 4 -8.63 7.07 -7.02
N VAL A 5 -8.31 7.27 -8.29
CA VAL A 5 -7.43 8.34 -8.73
C VAL A 5 -8.04 9.07 -9.92
N CYS A 6 -7.94 10.40 -9.92
CA CYS A 6 -8.18 11.22 -11.10
C CYS A 6 -6.87 11.37 -11.90
N LYS A 7 -6.81 10.77 -13.08
CA LYS A 7 -5.66 10.86 -14.00
C LYS A 7 -5.58 12.18 -14.77
N HIS A 8 -6.66 12.97 -14.79
CA HIS A 8 -6.75 14.22 -15.55
C HIS A 8 -6.27 15.46 -14.77
N CYS A 9 -6.22 15.37 -13.44
CA CYS A 9 -5.66 16.46 -12.63
C CYS A 9 -4.13 16.46 -12.73
N VAL A 10 -3.53 17.65 -12.64
CA VAL A 10 -2.08 17.81 -12.53
C VAL A 10 -1.77 18.62 -11.25
N PRO A 11 -1.14 18.01 -10.23
CA PRO A 11 -0.83 16.58 -10.13
C PRO A 11 -2.10 15.72 -10.06
N ALA A 12 -1.95 14.43 -10.37
CA ALA A 12 -3.04 13.46 -10.21
C ALA A 12 -3.56 13.50 -8.77
N ARG A 13 -4.88 13.32 -8.60
CA ARG A 13 -5.52 13.43 -7.29
C ARG A 13 -6.02 12.08 -6.84
N GLU A 14 -5.53 11.62 -5.70
CA GLU A 14 -5.96 10.40 -5.04
C GLU A 14 -7.15 10.66 -4.11
N TYR A 15 -8.06 9.71 -4.05
CA TYR A 15 -9.17 9.65 -3.11
C TYR A 15 -9.03 8.34 -2.34
N VAL A 16 -8.59 8.44 -1.09
CA VAL A 16 -8.64 7.30 -0.15
C VAL A 16 -10.08 7.16 0.30
N ARG A 17 -10.64 5.97 0.27
CA ARG A 17 -12.05 5.70 0.58
C ARG A 17 -12.16 4.68 1.70
N THR A 18 -13.26 4.71 2.41
CA THR A 18 -13.67 3.63 3.33
C THR A 18 -14.47 2.54 2.62
N ILE A 19 -14.66 2.64 1.30
CA ILE A 19 -15.41 1.67 0.49
C ILE A 19 -14.50 0.93 -0.49
N ASP A 20 -14.95 -0.25 -0.94
CA ASP A 20 -14.34 -0.94 -2.06
C ASP A 20 -14.62 -0.17 -3.37
N VAL A 21 -13.58 0.46 -3.92
CA VAL A 21 -13.67 1.23 -5.18
C VAL A 21 -13.72 0.34 -6.43
N THR A 22 -13.57 -0.98 -6.29
CA THR A 22 -13.42 -1.93 -7.41
C THR A 22 -14.70 -2.67 -7.77
N GLU A 23 -15.82 -2.41 -7.09
CA GLU A 23 -17.09 -3.12 -7.32
C GLU A 23 -17.60 -3.05 -8.78
N LYS A 24 -17.22 -1.99 -9.52
CA LYS A 24 -17.61 -1.76 -10.92
C LYS A 24 -16.46 -1.90 -11.91
N THR A 25 -15.29 -2.38 -11.45
CA THR A 25 -14.06 -2.44 -12.24
C THR A 25 -13.65 -3.88 -12.54
N SER A 26 -12.85 -4.05 -13.58
CA SER A 26 -12.38 -5.35 -14.06
C SER A 26 -11.12 -5.16 -14.90
N THR A 27 -10.51 -6.27 -15.34
CA THR A 27 -9.40 -6.24 -16.31
C THR A 27 -9.72 -5.31 -17.48
N PHE A 28 -8.82 -4.37 -17.77
CA PHE A 28 -8.87 -3.30 -18.77
C PHE A 28 -10.00 -2.27 -18.60
N LYS A 29 -10.82 -2.37 -17.55
CA LYS A 29 -11.91 -1.44 -17.25
C LYS A 29 -11.79 -0.95 -15.81
N HIS A 30 -11.13 0.19 -15.64
CA HIS A 30 -10.80 0.72 -14.31
C HIS A 30 -11.71 1.85 -13.83
N THR A 31 -12.65 2.34 -14.65
CA THR A 31 -13.53 3.45 -14.24
C THR A 31 -14.45 3.02 -13.10
N THR A 32 -14.40 3.72 -11.98
CA THR A 32 -15.11 3.32 -10.76
C THR A 32 -16.59 3.69 -10.75
N GLY A 33 -17.03 4.48 -11.74
CA GLY A 33 -18.39 5.04 -11.81
C GLY A 33 -18.58 6.32 -11.01
N ARG A 34 -17.51 6.84 -10.39
CA ARG A 34 -17.49 8.13 -9.67
C ARG A 34 -16.69 9.19 -10.43
N ARG A 35 -16.85 10.45 -10.05
CA ARG A 35 -16.25 11.62 -10.70
C ARG A 35 -15.35 12.39 -9.75
N CYS A 36 -14.28 12.95 -10.29
CA CYS A 36 -13.34 13.77 -9.54
C CYS A 36 -14.01 15.03 -9.01
N TYR A 37 -13.91 15.26 -7.70
CA TYR A 37 -14.52 16.43 -7.03
C TYR A 37 -13.92 17.77 -7.47
N ARG A 38 -12.80 17.75 -8.18
CA ARG A 38 -12.12 18.96 -8.67
C ARG A 38 -12.43 19.29 -10.12
N CYS A 39 -12.40 18.30 -11.00
CA CYS A 39 -12.49 18.52 -12.45
C CYS A 39 -13.65 17.78 -13.12
N GLY A 40 -14.43 17.00 -12.38
CA GLY A 40 -15.58 16.26 -12.90
C GLY A 40 -15.24 15.04 -13.77
N GLU A 41 -13.96 14.82 -14.10
CA GLU A 41 -13.54 13.67 -14.91
C GLU A 41 -13.68 12.33 -14.17
N PRO A 42 -13.84 11.20 -14.89
CA PRO A 42 -13.99 9.89 -14.28
C PRO A 42 -12.80 9.50 -13.39
N LEU A 43 -13.11 8.94 -12.22
CA LEU A 43 -12.15 8.30 -11.33
C LEU A 43 -11.88 6.86 -11.77
N VAL A 44 -10.66 6.39 -11.52
CA VAL A 44 -10.25 5.01 -11.82
C VAL A 44 -9.61 4.34 -10.61
N ASP A 45 -9.75 3.02 -10.49
CA ASP A 45 -9.07 2.26 -9.46
C ASP A 45 -7.53 2.20 -9.68
N THR A 46 -6.84 1.66 -8.69
CA THR A 46 -5.37 1.50 -8.70
C THR A 46 -4.92 0.04 -8.85
N ILE A 47 -5.82 -0.89 -9.16
CA ILE A 47 -5.51 -2.32 -9.31
C ILE A 47 -4.84 -2.55 -10.66
N VAL A 48 -3.83 -3.42 -10.66
CA VAL A 48 -3.17 -3.88 -11.88
C VAL A 48 -3.45 -5.38 -12.01
N HIS A 49 -4.28 -5.74 -12.98
CA HIS A 49 -4.61 -7.13 -13.26
C HIS A 49 -3.51 -7.83 -14.05
N PHE A 50 -3.57 -9.16 -14.13
CA PHE A 50 -2.67 -9.92 -14.99
C PHE A 50 -2.83 -9.50 -16.45
N GLY A 51 -1.70 -9.25 -17.12
CA GLY A 51 -1.66 -8.75 -18.49
C GLY A 51 -1.61 -7.23 -18.61
N GLU A 52 -1.77 -6.49 -17.50
CA GLU A 52 -1.71 -5.04 -17.49
C GLU A 52 -0.34 -4.50 -17.05
N ARG A 53 -0.15 -3.19 -17.30
CA ARG A 53 0.96 -2.42 -16.76
C ARG A 53 0.40 -1.25 -15.95
N GLY A 54 0.85 -1.13 -14.70
CA GLY A 54 0.53 0.03 -13.87
C GLY A 54 1.11 1.32 -14.46
N LYS A 55 0.25 2.30 -14.74
CA LYS A 55 0.65 3.61 -15.31
C LYS A 55 0.62 4.75 -14.30
N LEU A 56 0.04 4.53 -13.13
CA LEU A 56 -0.06 5.54 -12.08
C LEU A 56 1.29 5.73 -11.39
N ARG A 57 1.71 6.99 -11.19
CA ARG A 57 2.91 7.29 -10.40
C ARG A 57 2.65 7.00 -8.91
N TRP A 58 1.56 7.55 -8.39
CA TRP A 58 1.04 7.28 -7.06
C TRP A 58 -0.36 6.67 -7.19
N PRO A 59 -0.74 5.72 -6.32
CA PRO A 59 0.00 5.19 -5.17
C PRO A 59 1.00 4.06 -5.49
N LEU A 60 1.20 3.69 -6.77
CA LEU A 60 2.03 2.53 -7.13
C LEU A 60 3.52 2.69 -6.76
N ASN A 61 4.05 3.92 -6.79
CA ASN A 61 5.42 4.30 -6.44
C ASN A 61 6.52 3.34 -6.95
N TRP A 62 6.41 2.89 -8.20
CA TRP A 62 7.37 1.94 -8.77
C TRP A 62 8.80 2.48 -8.83
N GLN A 63 8.94 3.79 -9.01
CA GLN A 63 10.24 4.46 -9.02
C GLN A 63 10.92 4.39 -7.64
N GLY A 64 10.19 4.71 -6.56
CA GLY A 64 10.71 4.62 -5.20
C GLY A 64 11.09 3.18 -4.84
N ALA A 65 10.25 2.20 -5.22
CA ALA A 65 10.58 0.79 -5.03
C ALA A 65 11.89 0.38 -5.76
N CYS A 66 12.09 0.84 -7.00
CA CYS A 66 13.34 0.58 -7.73
C CYS A 66 14.56 1.24 -7.08
N GLN A 67 14.42 2.46 -6.56
CA GLN A 67 15.50 3.17 -5.88
C GLN A 67 15.88 2.50 -4.55
N ALA A 68 14.89 2.16 -3.73
CA ALA A 68 15.08 1.41 -2.48
C ALA A 68 15.75 0.06 -2.77
N ALA A 69 15.25 -0.68 -3.76
CA ALA A 69 15.86 -1.94 -4.17
C ALA A 69 17.31 -1.77 -4.62
N LYS A 70 17.68 -0.66 -5.28
CA LYS A 70 19.06 -0.36 -5.71
C LYS A 70 20.00 0.00 -4.53
N ALA A 71 19.45 0.62 -3.49
CA ALA A 71 20.20 1.13 -2.34
C ALA A 71 20.34 0.10 -1.21
N CYS A 72 19.41 -0.85 -1.09
CA CYS A 72 19.41 -1.81 0.01
C CYS A 72 20.60 -2.79 -0.04
N ASP A 73 21.04 -3.20 1.15
CA ASP A 73 21.96 -4.31 1.39
C ASP A 73 21.25 -5.58 1.87
N THR A 74 19.95 -5.49 2.16
CA THR A 74 19.13 -6.56 2.74
C THR A 74 17.71 -6.47 2.19
N ILE A 75 17.17 -7.62 1.79
CA ILE A 75 15.78 -7.80 1.37
C ILE A 75 15.15 -8.85 2.27
N LEU A 76 14.03 -8.50 2.91
CA LEU A 76 13.20 -9.41 3.70
C LEU A 76 11.87 -9.64 2.99
N CYS A 77 11.61 -10.90 2.60
CA CYS A 77 10.36 -11.33 2.00
C CYS A 77 9.49 -12.04 3.05
N LEU A 78 8.33 -11.48 3.37
CA LEU A 78 7.36 -12.05 4.32
C LEU A 78 6.12 -12.53 3.56
N GLY A 79 5.76 -13.81 3.69
CA GLY A 79 4.47 -14.35 3.23
C GLY A 79 4.23 -14.27 1.72
N SER A 80 5.26 -14.06 0.91
CA SER A 80 5.14 -13.97 -0.55
C SER A 80 5.65 -15.24 -1.21
N SER A 81 4.86 -15.79 -2.15
CA SER A 81 5.31 -16.89 -2.99
C SER A 81 6.39 -16.49 -4.00
N LEU A 82 6.63 -15.18 -4.19
CA LEU A 82 7.55 -14.58 -5.16
C LEU A 82 7.34 -15.02 -6.62
N LYS A 83 6.23 -15.68 -6.96
CA LYS A 83 5.94 -16.19 -8.32
C LYS A 83 5.89 -15.09 -9.38
N VAL A 84 5.36 -13.92 -9.01
CA VAL A 84 5.34 -12.72 -9.86
C VAL A 84 6.68 -12.00 -9.79
N LEU A 85 7.15 -11.70 -8.56
CA LEU A 85 8.35 -10.89 -8.34
C LEU A 85 9.64 -11.52 -8.87
N ARG A 86 9.72 -12.85 -9.03
CA ARG A 86 10.90 -13.53 -9.61
C ARG A 86 11.31 -13.01 -10.99
N LYS A 87 10.36 -12.45 -11.76
CA LYS A 87 10.60 -11.94 -13.12
C LYS A 87 11.22 -10.54 -13.12
N TYR A 88 11.21 -9.85 -11.99
CA TYR A 88 11.70 -8.47 -11.83
C TYR A 88 13.17 -8.49 -11.41
N THR A 89 14.07 -8.80 -12.35
CA THR A 89 15.51 -9.02 -12.10
C THR A 89 16.21 -7.85 -11.40
N TRP A 90 15.76 -6.61 -11.63
CA TRP A 90 16.32 -5.42 -11.01
C TRP A 90 16.05 -5.34 -9.50
N LEU A 91 14.92 -5.87 -9.01
CA LEU A 91 14.63 -5.93 -7.57
C LEU A 91 15.66 -6.79 -6.83
N TRP A 92 16.12 -7.85 -7.50
CA TRP A 92 17.06 -8.82 -6.96
C TRP A 92 18.53 -8.47 -7.25
N GLN A 93 18.78 -7.35 -7.93
CA GLN A 93 20.10 -6.89 -8.36
C GLN A 93 20.97 -7.99 -8.99
N THR A 94 20.38 -8.90 -9.78
CA THR A 94 21.10 -10.08 -10.31
C THR A 94 22.24 -9.71 -11.26
N HIS A 95 22.23 -8.49 -11.80
CA HIS A 95 23.33 -7.94 -12.61
C HIS A 95 24.59 -7.66 -11.79
N ARG A 96 24.51 -7.53 -10.46
CA ARG A 96 25.68 -7.32 -9.60
C ARG A 96 26.39 -8.64 -9.28
N PRO A 97 27.72 -8.61 -9.05
CA PRO A 97 28.45 -9.77 -8.51
C PRO A 97 27.81 -10.25 -7.20
N LEU A 98 27.83 -11.56 -6.95
CA LEU A 98 27.20 -12.19 -5.76
C LEU A 98 27.54 -11.47 -4.44
N LYS A 99 28.81 -11.09 -4.23
CA LYS A 99 29.28 -10.37 -3.03
C LYS A 99 28.72 -8.95 -2.85
N ARG A 100 28.12 -8.38 -3.90
CA ARG A 100 27.53 -7.02 -3.91
C ARG A 100 26.00 -7.06 -4.06
N ARG A 101 25.40 -8.25 -4.01
CA ARG A 101 23.94 -8.40 -3.97
C ARG A 101 23.47 -8.26 -2.53
N PRO A 102 22.23 -7.78 -2.31
CA PRO A 102 21.68 -7.71 -0.97
C PRO A 102 21.49 -9.12 -0.40
N ASN A 103 21.63 -9.25 0.92
CA ASN A 103 21.25 -10.45 1.64
C ASN A 103 19.75 -10.68 1.48
N LEU A 104 19.36 -11.89 1.09
CA LEU A 104 17.96 -12.23 0.85
C LEU A 104 17.45 -13.14 1.97
N PHE A 105 16.52 -12.64 2.77
CA PHE A 105 15.83 -13.39 3.82
C PHE A 105 14.40 -13.68 3.39
N ILE A 106 13.96 -14.92 3.56
CA ILE A 106 12.62 -15.36 3.18
C ILE A 106 11.93 -16.04 4.35
N VAL A 107 10.76 -15.54 4.73
CA VAL A 107 9.84 -16.18 5.67
C VAL A 107 8.59 -16.58 4.93
N ASN A 108 8.42 -17.87 4.70
CA ASN A 108 7.23 -18.37 4.01
C ASN A 108 6.99 -19.85 4.35
N LEU A 109 5.73 -20.23 4.55
CA LEU A 109 5.37 -21.64 4.81
C LEU A 109 5.65 -22.54 3.60
N GLN A 110 5.55 -22.00 2.39
CA GLN A 110 5.69 -22.74 1.14
C GLN A 110 7.04 -22.49 0.47
N TRP A 111 7.37 -23.34 -0.51
CA TRP A 111 8.48 -23.11 -1.42
C TRP A 111 8.36 -21.78 -2.18
N THR A 112 9.49 -21.11 -2.42
CA THR A 112 9.56 -19.93 -3.30
C THR A 112 10.62 -20.12 -4.40
N PRO A 113 10.45 -19.50 -5.58
CA PRO A 113 11.42 -19.57 -6.67
C PRO A 113 12.77 -18.90 -6.36
N LYS A 114 12.90 -18.25 -5.20
CA LYS A 114 14.13 -17.58 -4.75
C LYS A 114 14.79 -18.26 -3.54
N ASP A 115 14.29 -19.42 -3.11
CA ASP A 115 14.84 -20.15 -1.95
C ASP A 115 16.35 -20.45 -2.10
N LYS A 116 16.81 -20.76 -3.32
CA LYS A 116 18.24 -21.04 -3.59
C LYS A 116 19.13 -19.79 -3.58
N ASP A 117 18.54 -18.62 -3.80
CA ASP A 117 19.23 -17.33 -3.78
C ASP A 117 19.23 -16.71 -2.38
N ALA A 118 18.48 -17.29 -1.42
CA ALA A 118 18.30 -16.75 -0.08
C ALA A 118 19.53 -17.02 0.81
N THR A 119 19.95 -16.00 1.55
CA THR A 119 20.91 -16.12 2.67
C THR A 119 20.31 -17.00 3.77
N LEU A 120 19.03 -16.83 4.07
CA LEU A 120 18.30 -17.66 5.02
C LEU A 120 16.83 -17.76 4.62
N LYS A 121 16.32 -18.99 4.65
CA LYS A 121 14.89 -19.28 4.54
C LYS A 121 14.36 -19.85 5.85
N ILE A 122 13.28 -19.28 6.35
CA ILE A 122 12.53 -19.79 7.51
C ILE A 122 11.16 -20.28 7.02
N ASN A 123 10.89 -21.57 7.19
CA ASN A 123 9.58 -22.14 6.93
C ASN A 123 8.71 -21.99 8.19
N GLY A 124 8.05 -20.84 8.34
CA GLY A 124 7.26 -20.52 9.53
C GLY A 124 6.18 -19.47 9.27
N LYS A 125 5.28 -19.30 10.22
CA LYS A 125 4.28 -18.22 10.20
C LYS A 125 5.01 -16.89 10.39
N CYS A 126 4.66 -15.88 9.59
CA CYS A 126 5.31 -14.57 9.65
C CYS A 126 5.17 -13.93 11.03
N ASP A 127 4.00 -14.04 11.66
CA ASP A 127 3.76 -13.48 13.00
C ASP A 127 4.68 -14.09 14.06
N ASP A 128 4.85 -15.41 14.06
CA ASP A 128 5.69 -16.09 15.05
C ASP A 128 7.17 -15.71 14.87
N VAL A 129 7.64 -15.65 13.62
CA VAL A 129 9.00 -15.23 13.30
C VAL A 129 9.22 -13.76 13.66
N MET A 130 8.30 -12.87 13.31
CA MET A 130 8.41 -11.44 13.60
C MET A 130 8.33 -11.15 15.09
N LYS A 131 7.54 -11.90 15.88
CA LYS A 131 7.57 -11.80 17.36
C LYS A 131 8.96 -12.11 17.92
N LEU A 132 9.61 -13.17 17.43
CA LEU A 132 10.98 -13.52 17.85
C LEU A 132 11.99 -12.45 17.44
N VAL A 133 11.87 -11.90 16.23
CA VAL A 133 12.71 -10.79 15.74
C VAL A 133 12.54 -9.56 16.62
N MET A 134 11.29 -9.14 16.87
CA MET A 134 10.97 -7.98 17.71
C MET A 134 11.50 -8.14 19.14
N ASN A 135 11.34 -9.33 19.74
CA ASN A 135 11.91 -9.67 21.04
C ASN A 135 13.45 -9.58 21.04
N LYS A 136 14.11 -10.02 19.96
CA LYS A 136 15.57 -9.91 19.82
C LYS A 136 16.05 -8.48 19.62
N LEU A 137 15.25 -7.63 18.99
CA LEU A 137 15.53 -6.21 18.83
C LEU A 137 15.18 -5.38 20.08
N GLY A 138 14.51 -5.98 21.07
CA GLY A 138 14.01 -5.24 22.24
C GLY A 138 12.90 -4.26 21.89
N LEU A 139 12.14 -4.52 20.82
CA LEU A 139 11.05 -3.67 20.35
C LEU A 139 9.71 -4.31 20.68
N GLU A 140 8.81 -3.56 21.32
CA GLU A 140 7.44 -3.98 21.54
C GLU A 140 6.62 -3.78 20.25
N VAL A 141 5.80 -4.77 19.90
CA VAL A 141 4.84 -4.63 18.80
C VAL A 141 3.63 -3.84 19.32
N PRO A 142 3.33 -2.65 18.78
CA PRO A 142 2.21 -1.85 19.27
C PRO A 142 0.88 -2.56 19.00
N HIS A 143 -0.04 -2.48 19.97
CA HIS A 143 -1.40 -2.97 19.79
C HIS A 143 -2.16 -2.07 18.82
N TYR A 144 -2.76 -2.66 17.78
CA TYR A 144 -3.59 -1.92 16.83
C TYR A 144 -4.82 -1.34 17.53
N LYS A 145 -5.03 -0.04 17.42
CA LYS A 145 -6.20 0.67 17.90
C LYS A 145 -6.94 1.26 16.71
N LYS A 146 -8.19 0.87 16.51
CA LYS A 146 -9.03 1.34 15.38
C LYS A 146 -9.19 2.87 15.36
N VAL A 147 -9.17 3.51 16.53
CA VAL A 147 -9.20 4.98 16.69
C VAL A 147 -7.98 5.67 16.11
N ASP A 148 -6.84 4.98 16.06
CA ASP A 148 -5.57 5.50 15.56
C ASP A 148 -5.33 5.12 14.09
N ASP A 149 -6.30 4.46 13.43
CA ASP A 149 -6.14 4.04 12.04
C ASP A 149 -6.14 5.27 11.10
N PRO A 150 -5.04 5.53 10.37
CA PRO A 150 -4.93 6.69 9.52
C PRO A 150 -6.00 6.76 8.42
N ILE A 151 -6.62 5.62 8.05
CA ILE A 151 -7.64 5.61 7.02
C ILE A 151 -8.81 6.54 7.35
N PHE A 152 -9.21 6.63 8.63
CA PHE A 152 -10.34 7.48 9.02
C PHE A 152 -9.98 8.97 9.02
N GLN A 153 -8.69 9.30 9.16
CA GLN A 153 -8.19 10.68 9.10
C GLN A 153 -8.03 11.16 7.65
N ILE A 154 -7.55 10.29 6.75
CA ILE A 154 -7.22 10.67 5.37
C ILE A 154 -8.33 10.33 4.35
N SER A 155 -9.35 9.57 4.75
CA SER A 155 -10.41 9.18 3.83
C SER A 155 -11.22 10.38 3.34
N THR A 156 -11.55 10.35 2.05
CA THR A 156 -12.47 11.28 1.42
C THR A 156 -13.89 10.70 1.47
N PRO A 157 -14.84 11.35 2.15
CA PRO A 157 -16.22 10.87 2.24
C PRO A 157 -16.88 10.84 0.85
N LEU A 158 -17.86 9.96 0.68
CA LEU A 158 -18.66 9.91 -0.53
C LEU A 158 -19.61 11.12 -0.60
N HIS A 159 -19.85 11.63 -1.81
CA HIS A 159 -20.95 12.54 -2.06
C HIS A 159 -22.28 11.77 -2.03
N ILE A 160 -23.38 12.46 -1.73
CA ILE A 160 -24.69 11.82 -1.62
C ILE A 160 -25.11 11.12 -2.92
N ASP A 161 -24.76 11.70 -4.07
CA ASP A 161 -25.04 11.13 -5.39
C ASP A 161 -24.24 9.85 -5.68
N GLU A 162 -23.16 9.62 -4.93
CA GLU A 162 -22.28 8.47 -5.09
C GLU A 162 -22.71 7.27 -4.24
N ILE A 163 -23.68 7.42 -3.33
CA ILE A 163 -24.18 6.32 -2.49
C ILE A 163 -24.74 5.19 -3.35
N SER A 164 -25.37 5.51 -4.48
CA SER A 164 -25.86 4.52 -5.45
C SER A 164 -24.75 3.71 -6.13
N THR A 165 -23.48 4.09 -5.95
CA THR A 165 -22.34 3.43 -6.59
C THR A 165 -21.76 2.27 -5.78
N ILE A 166 -22.24 2.05 -4.55
CA ILE A 166 -21.75 1.00 -3.65
C ILE A 166 -22.83 -0.04 -3.36
N THR A 167 -22.41 -1.29 -3.23
CA THR A 167 -23.24 -2.41 -2.74
C THR A 167 -22.73 -2.94 -1.41
N ARG A 168 -21.46 -2.72 -1.09
CA ARG A 168 -20.84 -3.13 0.18
C ARG A 168 -20.82 -1.96 1.17
N PRO A 169 -20.99 -2.25 2.47
CA PRO A 169 -20.90 -1.21 3.49
C PRO A 169 -19.48 -0.63 3.55
N PRO A 170 -19.33 0.67 3.84
CA PRO A 170 -18.04 1.25 4.16
C PRO A 170 -17.43 0.60 5.41
N ILE A 171 -16.11 0.70 5.55
CA ILE A 171 -15.40 0.41 6.79
C ILE A 171 -16.02 1.28 7.88
N GLU A 172 -16.54 0.63 8.91
CA GLU A 172 -17.18 1.29 10.04
C GLU A 172 -16.15 2.17 10.78
N PRO A 173 -16.44 3.45 11.05
CA PRO A 173 -15.57 4.28 11.87
C PRO A 173 -15.46 3.75 13.31
N PRO A 174 -14.45 4.16 14.08
CA PRO A 174 -14.44 3.92 15.51
C PRO A 174 -15.61 4.67 16.17
N ASN A 175 -16.16 4.11 17.26
CA ASN A 175 -17.13 4.81 18.09
C ASN A 175 -16.39 5.92 18.84
N TYR A 176 -16.46 7.15 18.35
CA TYR A 176 -15.96 8.32 19.07
C TYR A 176 -16.88 8.58 20.26
N SER A 177 -16.36 8.64 21.48
CA SER A 177 -17.09 9.30 22.56
C SER A 177 -17.18 10.79 22.24
N PRO A 178 -18.29 11.49 22.56
CA PRO A 178 -18.46 12.92 22.28
C PRO A 178 -17.27 13.80 22.71
N ASP A 179 -16.53 13.38 23.75
CA ASP A 179 -15.38 14.09 24.31
C ASP A 179 -14.08 14.02 23.46
N GLN A 180 -14.07 13.26 22.36
CA GLN A 180 -12.87 13.03 21.52
C GLN A 180 -12.88 13.78 20.17
N MET A 181 -13.88 14.62 19.91
CA MET A 181 -13.91 15.44 18.69
C MET A 181 -13.00 16.67 18.85
N VAL A 182 -11.72 16.54 18.48
CA VAL A 182 -10.79 17.68 18.36
C VAL A 182 -11.07 18.42 17.03
N PRO A 183 -11.12 19.77 17.00
CA PRO A 183 -11.41 20.52 15.78
C PRO A 183 -10.41 20.25 14.65
N LEU A 184 -10.93 20.04 13.43
CA LEU A 184 -10.20 19.71 12.19
C LEU A 184 -9.03 20.65 11.81
N SER A 185 -8.86 21.81 12.46
CA SER A 185 -7.93 22.84 11.99
C SER A 185 -6.46 22.57 12.33
N GLU A 186 -6.15 21.92 13.44
CA GLU A 186 -4.75 21.73 13.88
C GLU A 186 -4.06 20.51 13.24
N ASP A 187 -4.83 19.52 12.77
CA ASP A 187 -4.30 18.29 12.19
C ASP A 187 -3.99 18.39 10.68
N ILE A 188 -4.54 19.39 9.97
CA ILE A 188 -4.27 19.59 8.54
C ILE A 188 -2.78 19.90 8.29
N ASP A 189 -2.15 20.70 9.15
CA ASP A 189 -0.74 21.07 9.00
C ASP A 189 0.21 19.92 9.34
N LYS A 190 -0.10 19.13 10.38
CA LYS A 190 0.62 17.89 10.69
C LYS A 190 0.45 16.83 9.60
N MET A 191 -0.76 16.69 9.06
CA MET A 191 -1.07 15.76 7.98
C MET A 191 -0.36 16.14 6.67
N ASN A 192 -0.35 17.43 6.31
CA ASN A 192 0.41 17.93 5.17
C ASN A 192 1.92 17.69 5.36
N SER A 193 2.44 17.84 6.58
CA SER A 193 3.82 17.52 6.91
C SER A 193 4.15 16.02 6.72
N LEU A 194 3.30 15.12 7.23
CA LEU A 194 3.48 13.66 7.09
C LEU A 194 3.38 13.19 5.63
N LEU A 195 2.41 13.70 4.88
CA LEU A 195 2.24 13.40 3.46
C LEU A 195 3.39 13.96 2.62
N ASN A 196 3.91 15.14 2.96
CA ASN A 196 5.07 15.71 2.28
C ASN A 196 6.34 14.92 2.59
N ASN A 197 6.56 14.51 3.84
CA ASN A 197 7.69 13.66 4.23
C ASN A 197 7.68 12.31 3.50
N TYR A 198 6.50 11.72 3.29
CA TYR A 198 6.35 10.50 2.47
C TYR A 198 6.57 10.73 0.97
N ARG A 199 6.38 11.96 0.47
CA ARG A 199 6.56 12.34 -0.94
C ARG A 199 8.00 12.75 -1.28
N SER A 200 8.80 13.09 -0.27
CA SER A 200 10.18 13.57 -0.41
C SER A 200 11.26 12.50 -0.21
N VAL A 201 10.87 11.22 -0.02
CA VAL A 201 11.79 10.05 -0.03
C VAL A 201 11.66 9.28 -1.33
#